data_AF-A0AAU8MY81-F1
#
_entry.id   AF-A0AAU8MY81-F1
#
_cell.length_a   1.000
_cell.length_b   1.000
_cell.length_c   1.000
_cell.angle_alpha   90.00
_cell.angle_beta   90.00
_cell.angle_gamma   90.00
#
_symmetry.space_group_name_H-M   'P 1'
#
loop_
_entity.id
_entity.type
_entity.pdbx_description
1 polymer ?
#
loop_
_entity_poly.entity_id
_entity_poly.type
_entity_poly.pdbx_seq_one_letter_code
_entity_poly.pdbx_strand_id
1 'polypeptide(L)' 'MEFETIGEVVQVEQVADVNQRLQDGWVILAIATGHRPGGEPWIQYVMGLPYEDEDEEDEEEGEDD' A
#
# COMPACT_ATOMS: atom_id res chain seq x y z
N MET A 1 -12.68 -5.29 3.49
CA MET A 1 -11.25 -4.98 3.32
C MET A 1 -10.76 -4.55 4.68
N GLU A 2 -10.10 -5.45 5.41
CA GLU A 2 -9.43 -5.12 6.66
C GLU A 2 -8.14 -4.38 6.31
N PHE A 3 -7.96 -3.19 6.89
CA PHE A 3 -6.76 -2.35 6.73
C PHE A 3 -5.68 -2.68 7.77
N GLU A 4 -5.85 -3.76 8.55
CA GLU A 4 -4.97 -4.14 9.67
C GLU A 4 -3.59 -4.64 9.22
N THR A 5 -3.38 -4.90 7.93
CA THR A 5 -2.14 -5.44 7.34
C THR A 5 -1.25 -4.39 6.66
N ILE A 6 -1.51 -3.09 6.84
CA ILE A 6 -0.73 -2.03 6.19
C ILE A 6 0.07 -1.25 7.22
N GLY A 7 1.41 -1.28 7.09
CA GLY A 7 2.29 -0.59 8.01
C GLY A 7 2.43 0.88 7.69
N GLU A 8 3.14 1.18 6.60
CA GLU A 8 3.38 2.57 6.18
C GLU A 8 2.31 3.02 5.19
N VAL A 9 1.77 4.23 5.38
CA VAL A 9 0.82 4.87 4.46
C VAL A 9 1.34 6.24 4.05
N VAL A 10 1.34 6.52 2.74
CA VAL A 10 1.83 7.77 2.16
C VAL A 10 0.84 8.38 1.18
N GLN A 11 0.91 9.69 0.98
CA GLN A 11 0.20 10.42 -0.06
C GLN A 11 1.17 10.87 -1.15
N VAL A 12 0.83 10.63 -2.40
CA VAL A 12 1.69 10.90 -3.56
C VAL A 12 0.85 11.55 -4.67
N GLU A 13 1.36 12.61 -5.30
CA GLU A 13 0.68 13.28 -6.44
C GLU A 13 1.41 13.03 -7.77
N GLN A 14 2.70 12.68 -7.73
CA GLN A 14 3.52 12.48 -8.93
C GLN A 14 3.43 11.04 -9.40
N VAL A 15 2.98 10.84 -10.65
CA VAL A 15 2.82 9.51 -11.25
C VAL A 15 4.15 8.73 -11.32
N ALA A 16 5.28 9.42 -11.48
CA ALA A 16 6.60 8.79 -11.47
C ALA A 16 6.90 8.10 -10.12
N ASP A 17 6.57 8.77 -9.02
CA ASP A 17 6.80 8.24 -7.67
C ASP A 17 5.82 7.10 -7.34
N VAL A 18 4.57 7.19 -7.83
CA VAL A 18 3.58 6.11 -7.75
C VAL A 18 4.10 4.86 -8.45
N ASN A 19 4.60 5.00 -9.68
CA ASN A 19 5.12 3.87 -10.45
C ASN A 19 6.33 3.23 -9.79
N GLN A 20 7.23 4.02 -9.20
CA GLN A 20 8.37 3.47 -8.47
C GLN A 20 7.90 2.67 -7.25
N ARG A 21 6.99 3.23 -6.45
CA ARG A 21 6.46 2.55 -5.26
C ARG A 21 5.72 1.26 -5.59
N LEU A 22 4.99 1.22 -6.70
CA LEU A 22 4.37 -0.02 -7.17
C LEU A 22 5.42 -1.10 -7.51
N GLN A 23 6.58 -0.72 -8.04
CA GLN A 23 7.69 -1.65 -8.28
C GLN A 23 8.34 -2.11 -6.96
N ASP A 24 8.34 -1.23 -5.94
CA ASP A 24 8.85 -1.50 -4.60
C ASP A 24 7.84 -2.27 -3.72
N GLY A 25 6.74 -2.80 -4.29
CA GLY A 25 5.78 -3.63 -3.58
C GLY A 25 4.65 -2.89 -2.85
N TRP A 26 4.55 -1.57 -3.00
CA TRP A 26 3.44 -0.80 -2.42
C TRP A 26 2.14 -1.05 -3.18
N VAL A 27 1.02 -0.88 -2.49
CA VAL A 27 -0.33 -1.00 -3.04
C VAL A 27 -1.08 0.34 -2.99
N ILE A 28 -1.95 0.61 -3.96
CA ILE A 28 -2.83 1.78 -3.94
C ILE A 28 -4.06 1.47 -3.08
N LEU A 29 -4.32 2.33 -2.09
CA LEU A 29 -5.44 2.21 -1.16
C LEU A 29 -6.62 3.09 -1.55
N ALA A 30 -6.33 4.31 -2.01
CA ALA A 30 -7.35 5.26 -2.43
C ALA A 30 -6.79 6.21 -3.49
N ILE A 31 -7.68 6.75 -4.32
CA ILE A 31 -7.38 7.77 -5.31
C ILE A 31 -8.38 8.91 -5.11
N ALA A 32 -7.87 10.12 -4.93
CA ALA A 32 -8.65 11.34 -4.91
C ALA A 32 -8.35 12.17 -6.16
N THR A 33 -9.37 12.81 -6.70
CA THR A 33 -9.24 13.70 -7.86
C THR A 33 -9.98 15.01 -7.60
N GLY A 34 -9.53 16.08 -8.25
CA GLY A 34 -10.19 17.36 -8.16
C GLY A 34 -9.56 18.42 -9.04
N HIS A 35 -9.95 19.68 -8.79
CA HIS A 35 -9.39 20.85 -9.44
C HIS A 35 -8.86 21.82 -8.39
N ARG A 36 -7.70 22.43 -8.65
CA ARG A 36 -7.17 23.54 -7.84
C ARG A 36 -8.01 24.79 -8.08
N PRO A 37 -7.91 25.85 -7.25
CA PRO A 37 -8.66 27.09 -7.44
C PRO A 37 -8.48 27.75 -8.82
N GLY A 38 -7.39 27.45 -9.54
CA GLY A 38 -7.14 27.89 -10.92
C GLY A 38 -7.70 26.99 -12.02
N GLY A 39 -8.45 25.93 -11.68
CA GLY A 39 -9.01 24.97 -12.64
C GLY A 39 -8.04 23.90 -13.13
N GLU A 40 -6.80 23.87 -12.62
CA GLU A 40 -5.84 22.82 -12.93
C GLU A 40 -6.27 21.51 -12.25
N PRO A 41 -6.39 20.39 -12.99
CA PRO A 41 -6.74 19.10 -12.41
C PRO A 41 -5.59 18.56 -11.55
N TRP A 42 -5.93 17.82 -10.51
CA TRP A 42 -4.97 17.09 -9.69
C TRP A 42 -5.47 15.69 -9.38
N ILE A 43 -4.53 14.79 -9.12
CA ILE A 43 -4.76 13.43 -8.68
C ILE A 43 -3.84 13.20 -7.48
N GLN A 44 -4.39 12.61 -6.42
CA GLN A 44 -3.64 12.19 -5.25
C GLN A 44 -3.87 10.70 -5.02
N TYR A 45 -2.78 9.98 -4.79
CA TYR A 45 -2.76 8.56 -4.50
C TYR A 45 -2.44 8.37 -3.03
N VAL A 46 -3.24 7.58 -2.33
CA VAL A 46 -2.89 7.04 -1.01
C VAL A 46 -2.34 5.65 -1.22
N MET A 47 -1.10 5.41 -0.84
CA MET A 47 -0.41 4.13 -1.02
C MET A 47 -0.01 3.54 0.33
N GLY A 48 -0.09 2.22 0.44
CA GLY A 48 0.32 1.46 1.62
C GLY A 48 1.42 0.46 1.29
N LEU A 49 2.35 0.25 2.21
CA LEU A 49 3.26 -0.90 2.19
C LEU A 49 2.63 -1.99 3.06
N PRO A 50 2.28 -3.17 2.51
CA PRO A 50 1.83 -4.29 3.34
C PRO A 50 2.92 -4.67 4.34
N TYR A 51 2.53 -5.10 5.54
CA TYR A 51 3.44 -5.84 6.40
C TYR A 51 3.82 -7.13 5.68
N GLU A 52 5.11 -7.42 5.58
CA GLU A 52 5.55 -8.80 5.40
C GLU A 52 5.24 -9.46 6.75
N ASP A 53 4.18 -10.25 6.82
CA ASP A 53 4.04 -11.20 7.91
C ASP A 53 5.27 -12.11 7.77
N GLU A 54 6.29 -11.89 8.61
CA GLU A 54 7.40 -12.83 8.76
C GLU A 54 6.75 -14.15 9.18
N ASP A 55 6.57 -15.02 8.19
CA ASP A 55 6.22 -16.43 8.24
C ASP A 55 5.65 -16.89 9.59
N GLU A 56 4.34 -17.18 9.62
CA GLU A 56 3.78 -18.10 10.60
C GLU A 56 4.72 -19.33 10.63
N GLU A 57 5.53 -19.44 11.70
CA GLU A 57 6.43 -20.57 11.90
C GLU A 57 5.62 -21.85 11.67
N ASP A 58 5.95 -22.60 10.62
CA ASP A 58 5.40 -23.93 10.34
C ASP A 58 5.36 -24.70 11.67
N GLU A 59 4.16 -24.88 12.25
CA GLU A 59 3.94 -25.76 13.38
C GLU A 59 4.25 -27.17 12.87
N GLU A 60 5.50 -27.64 13.01
CA GLU A 60 5.86 -29.03 12.76
C GLU A 60 4.93 -29.90 13.61
N GLU A 61 4.02 -30.63 12.94
CA GLU A 61 3.17 -31.64 13.55
C GLU A 61 4.06 -32.71 14.22
N GLY A 62 4.21 -32.60 15.53
CA GLY A 62 4.73 -33.67 16.35
C GLY A 62 3.74 -34.84 16.36
N GLU A 63 3.99 -35.85 15.54
CA GLU A 63 3.46 -37.20 15.74
C GLU A 63 4.00 -37.75 17.08
N ASP A 64 3.18 -37.75 18.13
CA ASP A 64 3.45 -38.54 19.34
C ASP A 64 2.80 -39.94 19.21
N ASP A 65 3.66 -40.96 19.36
CA ASP A 65 3.50 -42.42 19.36
C ASP A 65 2.41 -42.95 20.34
#